data_AF-A0A3D1CP15-F1
#
_entry.id   AF-A0A3D1CP15-F1
#
_cell.length_a   1.000
_cell.length_b   1.000
_cell.length_c   1.000
_cell.angle_alpha   90.00
_cell.angle_beta   90.00
_cell.angle_gamma   90.00
#
_symmetry.space_group_name_H-M   'P 1'
#
loop_
_entity.id
_entity.type
_entity.pdbx_description
1 polymer ?
#
loop_
_entity_poly.entity_id
_entity_poly.type
_entity_poly.pdbx_seq_one_letter_code
_entity_poly.pdbx_strand_id
1 'polypeptide(L)'
;MTTSDVRYNQGQIILHWLIAAMIFFMIGLGLWMVGLPKESELAPGQESVRAFWFLLHKSMGITVAVFILLRVVWRLTHKTPPLPTSIANWQQKLSSGIHYLLYG
;
A
#
# COMPACT_ATOMS: atom_id res chain seq x y z
N MET A 1 -0.61 -23.30 -30.73
CA MET A 1 -0.28 -23.30 -29.30
C MET A 1 -0.49 -21.88 -28.78
N THR A 2 -1.65 -21.59 -28.19
CA THR A 2 -1.88 -20.31 -27.50
C THR A 2 -1.36 -20.48 -26.08
N THR A 3 -0.15 -20.00 -25.81
CA THR A 3 0.34 -19.84 -24.44
C THR A 3 -0.59 -18.85 -23.75
N SER A 4 -1.54 -19.37 -22.99
CA SER A 4 -2.31 -18.57 -22.04
C SER A 4 -1.34 -18.17 -20.95
N ASP A 5 -0.58 -17.10 -21.21
CA ASP A 5 0.14 -16.37 -20.18
C ASP A 5 -0.85 -16.11 -19.06
N VAL A 6 -0.52 -16.58 -17.86
CA VAL A 6 -1.17 -16.16 -16.63
C VAL A 6 -0.84 -14.67 -16.48
N ARG A 7 -1.52 -13.81 -17.26
CA ARG A 7 -1.28 -12.38 -17.28
C ARG A 7 -1.70 -11.89 -15.90
N TYR A 8 -0.70 -11.48 -15.13
CA TYR A 8 -0.91 -10.74 -13.91
C TYR A 8 -1.95 -9.65 -14.17
N ASN A 9 -2.96 -9.57 -13.32
CA ASN A 9 -4.02 -8.58 -13.47
C ASN A 9 -3.36 -7.19 -13.40
N GLN A 10 -3.30 -6.49 -14.54
CA GLN A 10 -2.63 -5.18 -14.63
C GLN A 10 -3.23 -4.17 -13.65
N GLY A 11 -4.53 -4.30 -13.35
CA GLY A 11 -5.21 -3.50 -12.33
C GLY A 11 -4.63 -3.72 -10.92
N GLN A 12 -4.24 -4.95 -10.57
CA GLN A 12 -3.59 -5.24 -9.27
C GLN A 12 -2.20 -4.61 -9.17
N ILE A 13 -1.43 -4.64 -10.26
CA ILE A 13 -0.10 -4.03 -10.32
C ILE A 13 -0.23 -2.51 -10.15
N ILE A 14 -1.11 -1.87 -10.93
CA ILE A 14 -1.33 -0.42 -10.86
C ILE A 14 -1.82 -0.01 -9.48
N LEU A 15 -2.82 -0.71 -8.92
CA LEU A 15 -3.33 -0.42 -7.57
C LEU A 15 -2.24 -0.54 -6.50
N HIS A 16 -1.38 -1.56 -6.60
CA HIS A 16 -0.29 -1.75 -5.65
C HIS A 16 0.73 -0.60 -5.70
N TRP A 17 1.19 -0.25 -6.89
CA TRP A 17 2.16 0.84 -7.07
C TRP A 17 1.58 2.21 -6.73
N LEU A 18 0.29 2.42 -7.01
CA LEU A 18 -0.42 3.63 -6.60
C LEU A 18 -0.42 3.78 -5.07
N ILE A 19 -0.79 2.72 -4.35
CA ILE A 19 -0.78 2.71 -2.88
C ILE A 19 0.65 2.96 -2.36
N ALA A 20 1.65 2.29 -2.93
CA ALA A 20 3.04 2.48 -2.54
C ALA A 20 3.49 3.94 -2.71
N ALA A 21 3.21 4.54 -3.86
CA ALA A 21 3.51 5.95 -4.13
C ALA A 21 2.80 6.89 -3.15
N MET A 22 1.53 6.64 -2.84
CA MET A 22 0.78 7.45 -1.87
C MET A 22 1.37 7.33 -0.45
N ILE A 23 1.84 6.15 -0.04
CA ILE A 23 2.49 5.95 1.26
C ILE A 23 3.81 6.74 1.33
N PHE A 24 4.66 6.66 0.30
CA PHE A 24 5.90 7.44 0.26
C PHE A 24 5.64 8.94 0.32
N PHE A 25 4.63 9.41 -0.44
CA PHE A 25 4.19 10.80 -0.38
C PHE A 25 3.70 11.18 1.02
N MET A 26 2.86 10.36 1.67
CA MET A 26 2.39 10.59 3.04
C MET A 26 3.54 10.70 4.04
N ILE A 27 4.54 9.83 3.95
CA ILE A 27 5.71 9.86 4.84
C ILE A 27 6.48 11.17 4.65
N GLY A 28 6.81 11.53 3.41
CA GLY A 28 7.53 12.78 3.11
C GLY A 28 6.74 14.01 3.58
N LEU A 29 5.43 14.02 3.31
CA LEU A 29 4.54 15.09 3.72
C LEU A 29 4.46 15.20 5.25
N GLY A 30 4.35 14.08 5.97
CA GLY A 30 4.31 14.05 7.44
C GLY A 30 5.59 14.56 8.07
N LEU A 31 6.76 14.19 7.53
CA LEU A 31 8.06 14.69 7.98
C LEU A 31 8.21 16.20 7.74
N TRP A 32 7.78 16.68 6.56
CA TRP A 32 7.79 18.11 6.24
C TRP A 32 6.89 18.93 7.18
N MET A 33 5.72 18.40 7.55
CA MET A 33 4.78 19.08 8.44
C MET A 33 5.31 19.33 9.86
N VAL A 34 6.30 18.55 10.31
CA VAL A 34 6.90 18.73 11.64
C VAL A 34 7.58 20.09 11.76
N GLY A 35 8.15 20.60 10.66
CA GLY A 35 8.81 21.90 10.60
C GLY A 35 7.87 23.10 10.45
N LEU A 36 6.54 22.89 10.40
CA LEU A 36 5.61 24.00 10.23
C LEU A 36 5.46 24.82 11.53
N PRO A 37 5.58 26.16 11.45
CA PRO A 37 5.50 27.03 12.63
C PRO A 37 4.14 26.91 13.28
N LYS A 38 4.11 26.92 14.62
CA LYS A 38 2.85 26.98 15.36
C LYS A 38 2.32 28.41 15.35
N GLU A 39 1.01 28.57 15.54
CA GLU A 39 0.41 29.91 15.70
C GLU A 39 1.09 30.73 16.81
N SER A 40 1.50 30.07 17.89
CA SER A 40 2.23 30.69 19.01
C SER A 40 3.63 31.20 18.66
N GLU A 41 4.19 30.77 17.54
CA GLU A 41 5.54 31.15 17.07
C GLU A 41 5.49 32.26 16.02
N LEU A 42 4.28 32.66 15.57
CA LEU A 42 4.06 33.69 14.56
C LEU A 42 3.74 35.06 15.18
N ALA A 43 3.99 36.11 14.41
CA ALA A 43 3.63 37.48 14.82
C ALA A 43 2.11 37.67 14.84
N PRO A 44 1.57 38.55 15.71
CA PRO A 44 0.13 38.85 15.76
C PRO A 44 -0.41 39.25 14.38
N GLY A 45 -1.47 38.59 13.92
CA GLY A 45 -2.09 38.82 12.61
C GLY A 45 -1.59 37.91 11.48
N GLN A 46 -0.69 36.97 11.76
CA GLN A 46 -0.34 35.89 10.82
C GLN A 46 -1.03 34.58 11.21
N GLU A 47 -1.48 33.82 10.20
CA GLU A 47 -2.07 32.50 10.40
C GLU A 47 -1.11 31.40 9.93
N SER A 48 -1.05 30.31 10.69
CA SER A 48 -0.27 29.14 10.35
C SER A 48 -1.01 28.24 9.37
N VAL A 49 -0.31 27.87 8.29
CA VAL A 49 -0.77 26.83 7.36
C VAL A 49 -0.76 25.43 7.97
N ARG A 50 -0.22 25.26 9.19
CA ARG A 50 -0.07 23.96 9.85
C ARG A 50 -1.39 23.23 10.00
N ALA A 51 -2.45 23.91 10.44
CA ALA A 51 -3.75 23.26 10.63
C ALA A 51 -4.28 22.65 9.33
N PHE A 52 -4.25 23.41 8.23
CA PHE A 52 -4.69 22.96 6.91
C PHE A 52 -3.94 21.70 6.46
N TRP A 53 -2.62 21.71 6.52
CA TRP A 53 -1.81 20.57 6.08
C TRP A 53 -2.04 19.34 6.95
N PHE A 54 -2.14 19.47 8.27
CA PHE A 54 -2.45 18.34 9.15
C PHE A 54 -3.84 17.73 8.87
N LEU A 55 -4.83 18.56 8.54
CA LEU A 55 -6.16 18.07 8.12
C LEU A 55 -6.06 17.32 6.79
N LEU A 56 -5.32 17.87 5.82
CA LEU A 56 -5.09 17.23 4.52
C LEU A 56 -4.37 15.89 4.66
N HIS A 57 -3.36 15.79 5.52
CA HIS A 57 -2.64 14.54 5.80
C HIS A 57 -3.58 13.47 6.35
N LYS A 58 -4.43 13.84 7.32
CA LYS A 58 -5.40 12.91 7.91
C LYS A 58 -6.41 12.42 6.89
N SER A 59 -7.00 13.32 6.09
CA SER A 59 -8.00 12.94 5.10
C SER A 59 -7.40 12.06 4.00
N MET A 60 -6.21 12.39 3.50
CA MET A 60 -5.49 11.56 2.54
C MET A 60 -5.07 10.22 3.13
N GLY A 61 -4.64 10.18 4.39
CA GLY A 61 -4.31 8.94 5.09
C GLY A 61 -5.50 7.98 5.18
N ILE A 62 -6.71 8.50 5.44
CA ILE A 62 -7.94 7.70 5.41
C ILE A 62 -8.20 7.16 3.99
N THR A 63 -8.05 7.99 2.96
CA THR A 63 -8.19 7.54 1.56
C THR A 63 -7.21 6.41 1.23
N VAL A 64 -5.93 6.54 1.62
CA VAL A 64 -4.93 5.47 1.45
C VAL A 64 -5.34 4.20 2.19
N ALA A 65 -5.83 4.32 3.42
CA ALA A 65 -6.31 3.18 4.20
C ALA A 65 -7.47 2.44 3.47
N VAL A 66 -8.41 3.18 2.88
CA VAL A 66 -9.49 2.60 2.06
C VAL A 66 -8.94 1.85 0.85
N PHE A 67 -7.95 2.41 0.12
CA PHE A 67 -7.31 1.70 -1.00
C PHE A 67 -6.57 0.43 -0.55
N ILE A 68 -5.92 0.47 0.62
CA ILE A 68 -5.29 -0.72 1.21
C ILE A 68 -6.34 -1.79 1.52
N LEU A 69 -7.47 -1.41 2.12
CA LEU A 69 -8.57 -2.35 2.39
C LEU A 69 -9.12 -2.95 1.09
N LEU A 70 -9.34 -2.13 0.06
CA LEU A 70 -9.77 -2.60 -1.26
C LEU A 70 -8.78 -3.62 -1.82
N ARG A 71 -7.46 -3.37 -1.70
CA ARG A 71 -6.41 -4.31 -2.11
C ARG A 71 -6.48 -5.62 -1.33
N VAL A 72 -6.68 -5.55 0.00
CA VAL A 72 -6.79 -6.75 0.85
C VAL A 72 -8.02 -7.57 0.47
N VAL A 73 -9.18 -6.94 0.32
CA VAL A 73 -10.41 -7.59 -0.14
C VAL A 73 -10.22 -8.21 -1.52
N TRP A 74 -9.53 -7.51 -2.44
CA TRP A 74 -9.21 -8.06 -3.75
C TRP A 74 -8.34 -9.31 -3.65
N ARG A 75 -7.30 -9.29 -2.82
CA ARG A 75 -6.43 -10.46 -2.59
C ARG A 75 -7.18 -11.64 -1.99
N LEU A 76 -8.14 -11.39 -1.10
CA LEU A 76 -8.95 -12.44 -0.49
C LEU A 76 -10.00 -13.02 -1.44
N THR A 77 -10.54 -12.20 -2.35
CA THR A 77 -11.59 -12.60 -3.30
C THR A 77 -11.03 -13.23 -4.58
N HIS A 78 -9.83 -12.86 -5.01
CA HIS A 78 -9.19 -13.41 -6.21
C HIS A 78 -8.18 -14.48 -5.83
N LYS A 79 -8.52 -15.74 -6.15
CA LYS A 79 -7.63 -16.89 -5.94
C LYS A 79 -6.34 -16.71 -6.72
N THR A 80 -5.21 -16.85 -6.01
CA THR A 80 -3.88 -17.00 -6.61
C THR A 80 -3.91 -18.21 -7.54
N PRO A 81 -3.36 -18.11 -8.77
CA PRO A 81 -3.35 -19.21 -9.72
C PRO A 81 -2.79 -20.48 -9.09
N PRO A 82 -3.40 -21.66 -9.33
CA PRO A 82 -2.91 -22.91 -8.78
C PRO A 82 -1.47 -23.14 -9.27
N LEU A 83 -0.61 -23.55 -8.33
CA LEU A 83 0.77 -23.94 -8.62
C LEU A 83 0.79 -25.02 -9.71
N PRO A 84 1.71 -24.95 -10.68
CA PRO A 84 1.77 -25.91 -11.78
C PRO A 84 1.90 -27.34 -11.23
N THR A 85 1.09 -28.23 -11.79
CA THR A 85 1.01 -29.66 -11.43
C THR A 85 2.26 -30.46 -11.82
N SER A 86 3.27 -29.83 -12.42
CA SER A 86 4.57 -30.43 -12.72
C SER A 86 5.44 -30.66 -11.48
N ILE A 87 5.02 -30.14 -10.31
CA ILE A 87 5.74 -30.26 -9.04
C ILE A 87 5.03 -31.29 -8.15
N ALA A 88 5.78 -32.28 -7.67
CA ALA A 88 5.24 -33.33 -6.81
C ALA A 88 4.59 -32.74 -5.54
N ASN A 89 3.47 -33.30 -5.08
CA ASN A 89 2.68 -32.78 -3.96
C ASN A 89 3.49 -32.52 -2.67
N TRP A 90 4.59 -33.24 -2.47
CA TRP A 90 5.51 -33.06 -1.34
C TRP A 90 6.38 -31.81 -1.47
N GLN A 91 6.80 -31.44 -2.69
CA GLN A 91 7.55 -30.20 -2.97
C GLN A 91 6.66 -28.96 -2.82
N GLN A 92 5.37 -29.03 -3.18
CA GLN A 92 4.43 -27.92 -2.93
C GLN A 92 4.25 -27.65 -1.43
N LYS A 93 4.13 -28.70 -0.60
CA LYS A 93 4.01 -28.55 0.86
C LYS A 93 5.28 -28.01 1.51
N LEU A 94 6.45 -28.49 1.10
CA LEU A 94 7.74 -27.96 1.58
C LEU A 94 7.94 -26.50 1.20
N SER A 95 7.65 -26.14 -0.05
CA SER A 95 7.80 -24.75 -0.51
C SER A 95 6.86 -23.81 0.25
N SER A 96 5.64 -24.27 0.58
CA SER A 96 4.68 -23.51 1.38
C SER A 96 5.16 -23.36 2.84
N GLY A 97 5.75 -24.41 3.42
CA GLY A 97 6.33 -24.39 4.76
C GLY A 97 7.53 -23.44 4.86
N ILE A 98 8.43 -23.45 3.89
CA ILE A 98 9.60 -22.55 3.84
C ILE A 98 9.15 -21.09 3.65
N HIS A 99 8.16 -20.84 2.80
CA HIS A 99 7.63 -19.48 2.62
C HIS A 99 6.98 -18.93 3.89
N TYR A 100 6.29 -19.78 4.65
CA TYR A 100 5.73 -19.41 5.95
C TYR A 100 6.83 -19.15 6.99
N LEU A 101 7.93 -19.89 6.95
CA LEU A 101 9.06 -19.72 7.87
C LEU A 101 9.89 -18.45 7.56
N LEU A 102 10.01 -18.08 6.29
CA LEU A 102 10.80 -16.92 5.86
C LEU A 102 10.02 -15.61 5.82
N TYR A 103 8.69 -15.66 5.66
CA TYR A 103 7.85 -14.46 5.50
C TYR A 103 6.66 -14.42 6.49
N GLY A 104 6.61 -15.33 7.46
CA GLY A 104 5.64 -15.32 8.56
C GLY A 104 5.94 -14.25 9.60
#